data_AF-A0A0B1RUM6-F1
#
_entry.id   AF-A0A0B1RUM6-F1
#
_cell.length_a   1.000
_cell.length_b   1.000
_cell.length_c   1.000
_cell.angle_alpha   90.00
_cell.angle_beta   90.00
_cell.angle_gamma   90.00
#
_symmetry.space_group_name_H-M   'P 1'
#
loop_
_entity.id
_entity.type
_entity.pdbx_description
1 polymer ?
#
loop_
_entity_poly.entity_id
_entity_poly.type
_entity_poly.pdbx_seq_one_letter_code
_entity_poly.pdbx_strand_id
1 'polypeptide(L)'
;GLIATPARSPQRITTSVTERLFGGMDMATINIQRGRDHGLRSYNDYRKLCQLQPITSFHQWPEVTDRAVRERVAQLYRTPDDIDLYVGGTLEEPITGSLVGPTFACIIAEQFVRLRDGDR
;
A
#
# COMPACT_ATOMS: atom_id res chain seq x y z
N GLY A 1 12.59 -24.68 -1.31
CA GLY A 1 11.88 -24.55 -0.01
C GLY A 1 12.00 -23.12 0.47
N LEU A 2 11.27 -22.71 1.52
CA LEU A 2 11.13 -21.29 1.91
C LEU A 2 12.45 -20.52 2.07
N ILE A 3 13.52 -21.16 2.54
CA ILE A 3 14.84 -20.54 2.73
C ILE A 3 15.59 -20.34 1.40
N ALA A 4 15.35 -21.22 0.41
CA ALA A 4 16.09 -21.25 -0.84
C ALA A 4 15.35 -20.58 -2.01
N THR A 5 14.08 -20.22 -1.83
CA THR A 5 13.26 -19.62 -2.87
C THR A 5 13.14 -18.11 -2.60
N PRO A 6 13.61 -17.23 -3.49
CA PRO A 6 13.53 -15.79 -3.29
C PRO A 6 12.08 -15.31 -3.28
N ALA A 7 11.81 -14.32 -2.43
CA ALA A 7 10.51 -13.66 -2.39
C ALA A 7 10.24 -12.91 -3.71
N ARG A 8 8.96 -12.73 -4.04
CA ARG A 8 8.55 -11.85 -5.15
C ARG A 8 8.73 -10.39 -4.75
N SER A 9 8.91 -9.53 -5.76
CA SER A 9 8.96 -8.08 -5.56
C SER A 9 7.65 -7.57 -4.93
N PRO A 10 7.71 -6.65 -3.94
CA PRO A 10 6.55 -6.18 -3.18
C PRO A 10 5.38 -5.63 -4.01
N GLN A 11 5.68 -4.94 -5.12
CA GLN A 11 4.68 -4.32 -6.01
C GLN A 11 3.98 -5.31 -6.95
N ARG A 12 4.28 -6.63 -6.87
CA ARG A 12 3.74 -7.63 -7.81
C ARG A 12 2.90 -8.67 -7.09
N ILE A 13 1.59 -8.40 -6.99
CA ILE A 13 0.60 -9.38 -6.54
C ILE A 13 0.39 -10.41 -7.66
N THR A 14 0.42 -11.71 -7.31
CA THR A 14 0.32 -12.80 -8.30
C THR A 14 -1.13 -13.10 -8.66
N THR A 15 -1.37 -13.55 -9.90
CA THR A 15 -2.70 -13.96 -10.39
C THR A 15 -3.29 -15.14 -9.62
N SER A 16 -2.46 -15.98 -9.00
CA SER A 16 -2.90 -17.02 -8.08
C SER A 16 -3.73 -16.47 -6.91
N VAL A 17 -3.50 -15.21 -6.55
CA VAL A 17 -4.06 -14.55 -5.37
C VAL A 17 -5.05 -13.44 -5.77
N THR A 18 -4.93 -12.87 -6.97
CA THR A 18 -5.90 -11.88 -7.50
C THR A 18 -7.00 -12.47 -8.39
N GLU A 19 -6.83 -13.67 -8.95
CA GLU A 19 -7.85 -14.28 -9.85
C GLU A 19 -8.34 -15.65 -9.39
N ARG A 20 -7.52 -16.35 -8.59
CA ARG A 20 -7.74 -17.78 -8.27
C ARG A 20 -7.71 -18.08 -6.79
N LEU A 21 -7.78 -17.06 -5.92
CA LEU A 21 -7.81 -17.31 -4.50
C LEU A 21 -9.05 -18.14 -4.17
N PHE A 22 -8.85 -19.32 -3.57
CA PHE A 22 -9.89 -20.30 -3.25
C PHE A 22 -10.88 -20.56 -4.41
N GLY A 23 -10.40 -20.57 -5.66
CA GLY A 23 -11.22 -20.94 -6.82
C GLY A 23 -11.99 -19.80 -7.50
N GLY A 24 -11.73 -18.54 -7.16
CA GLY A 24 -12.29 -17.39 -7.91
C GLY A 24 -12.36 -16.05 -7.18
N MET A 25 -11.72 -15.91 -6.02
CA MET A 25 -11.66 -14.65 -5.29
C MET A 25 -10.40 -13.85 -5.64
N ASP A 26 -10.50 -12.53 -5.42
CA ASP A 26 -9.44 -11.57 -5.60
C ASP A 26 -9.05 -10.95 -4.24
N MET A 27 -7.85 -11.30 -3.72
CA MET A 27 -7.35 -10.74 -2.46
C MET A 27 -7.14 -9.23 -2.51
N ALA A 28 -6.72 -8.67 -3.65
CA ALA A 28 -6.48 -7.24 -3.73
C ALA A 28 -7.79 -6.48 -3.54
N THR A 29 -8.84 -6.95 -4.22
CA THR A 29 -10.22 -6.44 -4.02
C THR A 29 -10.70 -6.66 -2.59
N ILE A 30 -10.46 -7.82 -1.99
CA ILE A 30 -10.83 -8.09 -0.58
C ILE A 30 -10.15 -7.10 0.38
N ASN A 31 -8.87 -6.81 0.19
CA ASN A 31 -8.13 -5.89 1.06
C ASN A 31 -8.64 -4.45 0.94
N ILE A 32 -8.97 -4.01 -0.29
CA ILE A 32 -9.60 -2.70 -0.51
C ILE A 32 -10.95 -2.64 0.22
N GLN A 33 -11.81 -3.65 0.01
CA GLN A 33 -13.12 -3.69 0.62
C GLN A 33 -13.06 -3.79 2.16
N ARG A 34 -12.10 -4.55 2.70
CA ARG A 34 -11.87 -4.63 4.15
C ARG A 34 -11.43 -3.29 4.73
N GLY A 35 -10.57 -2.55 4.01
CA GLY A 35 -10.18 -1.20 4.42
C GLY A 35 -11.38 -0.27 4.54
N ARG A 36 -12.29 -0.32 3.55
CA ARG A 36 -13.53 0.48 3.55
C ARG A 36 -14.51 0.05 4.65
N ASP A 37 -14.71 -1.25 4.82
CA ASP A 37 -15.58 -1.82 5.86
C ASP A 37 -15.11 -1.42 7.27
N HIS A 38 -13.80 -1.44 7.51
CA HIS A 38 -13.21 -1.00 8.77
C HIS A 38 -13.13 0.53 8.93
N GLY A 39 -13.62 1.31 7.94
CA GLY A 39 -13.58 2.76 7.98
C GLY A 39 -12.16 3.34 8.02
N LEU A 40 -11.19 2.68 7.40
CA LEU A 40 -9.85 3.24 7.27
C LEU A 40 -9.91 4.56 6.50
N ARG A 41 -9.11 5.52 6.95
CA ARG A 41 -9.03 6.84 6.30
C ARG A 41 -8.31 6.75 4.94
N SER A 42 -8.36 7.86 4.21
CA SER A 42 -7.68 7.97 2.92
C SER A 42 -6.16 7.78 3.07
N TYR A 43 -5.52 7.36 2.00
CA TYR A 43 -4.06 7.31 1.89
C TYR A 43 -3.40 8.64 2.29
N ASN A 44 -3.96 9.78 1.85
CA ASN A 44 -3.43 11.10 2.20
C ASN A 44 -3.50 11.42 3.70
N ASP A 45 -4.50 10.90 4.42
CA ASP A 45 -4.59 11.08 5.87
C ASP A 45 -3.48 10.33 6.61
N TYR A 46 -3.11 9.13 6.13
CA TYR A 46 -1.98 8.38 6.66
C TYR A 46 -0.64 9.01 6.28
N ARG A 47 -0.51 9.59 5.08
CA ARG A 47 0.67 10.40 4.73
C ARG A 47 0.86 11.55 5.72
N LYS A 48 -0.20 12.32 6.01
CA LYS A 48 -0.18 13.40 7.01
C LYS A 48 0.20 12.90 8.40
N LEU A 49 -0.39 11.78 8.83
CA LEU A 49 -0.05 11.13 10.12
C LEU A 49 1.45 10.81 10.20
N CYS A 50 2.03 10.35 9.10
CA CYS A 50 3.44 10.02 8.95
C CYS A 50 4.34 11.22 8.58
N GLN A 51 3.83 12.45 8.68
CA GLN A 51 4.56 13.69 8.34
C GLN A 51 5.07 13.74 6.88
N LEU A 52 4.44 12.97 6.00
CA LEU A 52 4.67 13.00 4.56
C LEU A 52 3.76 14.04 3.91
N GLN A 53 4.23 14.65 2.82
CA GLN A 53 3.43 15.61 2.07
C GLN A 53 2.25 14.88 1.39
N PRO A 54 1.00 15.31 1.59
CA PRO A 54 -0.14 14.73 0.88
C PRO A 54 -0.01 15.00 -0.62
N ILE A 55 -0.47 14.06 -1.44
CA ILE A 55 -0.48 14.24 -2.89
C ILE A 55 -1.71 15.04 -3.30
N THR A 56 -1.51 16.07 -4.11
CA THR A 56 -2.59 16.94 -4.62
C THR A 56 -2.93 16.64 -6.09
N SER A 57 -2.07 15.88 -6.77
CA SER A 57 -2.24 15.46 -8.15
C SER A 57 -1.66 14.07 -8.35
N PHE A 58 -2.37 13.22 -9.11
CA PHE A 58 -1.88 11.89 -9.48
C PHE A 58 -0.56 11.94 -10.27
N HIS A 59 -0.30 13.05 -10.98
CA HIS A 59 0.97 13.23 -11.70
C HIS A 59 2.13 13.60 -10.78
N GLN A 60 1.85 14.25 -9.64
CA GLN A 60 2.83 14.71 -8.67
C GLN A 60 2.87 13.76 -7.47
N TRP A 61 3.29 12.52 -7.72
CA TRP A 61 3.41 11.46 -6.73
C TRP A 61 4.83 10.88 -6.78
N PRO A 62 5.77 11.42 -5.98
CA PRO A 62 7.19 11.08 -6.11
C PRO A 62 7.50 9.63 -5.72
N GLU A 63 6.70 9.04 -4.82
CA GLU A 63 6.87 7.65 -4.40
C GLU A 63 6.34 6.64 -5.42
N VAL A 64 5.67 7.06 -6.49
CA VAL A 64 5.21 6.17 -7.57
C VAL A 64 5.89 6.59 -8.86
N THR A 65 7.00 5.92 -9.19
CA THR A 65 7.86 6.34 -10.31
C THR A 65 7.23 6.05 -11.67
N ASP A 66 6.50 4.94 -11.79
CA ASP A 66 5.84 4.54 -13.04
C ASP A 66 4.69 5.50 -13.39
N ARG A 67 4.81 6.14 -14.56
CA ARG A 67 3.80 7.05 -15.10
C ARG A 67 2.50 6.32 -15.48
N ALA A 68 2.60 5.12 -16.05
CA ALA A 68 1.43 4.36 -16.48
C ALA A 68 0.58 3.94 -15.27
N VAL A 69 1.24 3.61 -14.16
CA VAL A 69 0.56 3.35 -12.87
C VAL A 69 -0.19 4.58 -12.39
N ARG A 70 0.46 5.75 -12.35
CA ARG A 70 -0.17 7.02 -11.95
C ARG A 70 -1.38 7.37 -12.82
N GLU A 71 -1.25 7.22 -14.13
CA GLU A 71 -2.35 7.45 -15.08
C GLU A 71 -3.50 6.46 -14.87
N ARG A 72 -3.20 5.20 -14.56
CA ARG A 72 -4.23 4.20 -14.27
C ARG A 72 -4.98 4.51 -12.98
N VAL A 73 -4.29 4.95 -11.93
CA VAL A 73 -4.93 5.37 -10.67
C VAL A 73 -5.82 6.59 -10.91
N ALA A 74 -5.37 7.56 -11.71
CA ALA A 74 -6.17 8.74 -12.08
C ALA A 74 -7.46 8.41 -12.84
N GLN A 75 -7.52 7.26 -13.52
CA GLN A 75 -8.76 6.76 -14.16
C GLN A 75 -9.71 6.08 -13.17
N LEU A 76 -9.21 5.60 -12.03
CA LEU A 76 -9.96 4.80 -11.06
C LEU A 76 -10.49 5.64 -9.89
N TYR A 77 -9.78 6.69 -9.50
CA TYR A 77 -10.14 7.58 -8.39
C TYR A 77 -10.42 9.00 -8.90
N ARG A 78 -11.42 9.67 -8.30
CA ARG A 78 -11.79 11.04 -8.72
C ARG A 78 -10.76 12.05 -8.25
N THR A 79 -10.29 11.91 -7.01
CA THR A 79 -9.29 12.78 -6.40
C THR A 79 -8.24 11.95 -5.66
N PRO A 80 -7.01 12.46 -5.46
CA PRO A 80 -5.99 11.76 -4.67
C PRO A 80 -6.41 11.50 -3.21
N ASP A 81 -7.34 12.29 -2.67
CA ASP A 81 -7.92 12.09 -1.33
C ASP A 81 -8.92 10.91 -1.28
N ASP A 82 -9.35 10.36 -2.42
CA ASP A 82 -10.20 9.16 -2.46
C ASP A 82 -9.39 7.85 -2.43
N ILE A 83 -8.05 7.90 -2.52
CA ILE A 83 -7.21 6.70 -2.62
C ILE A 83 -7.29 5.87 -1.33
N ASP A 84 -7.64 4.60 -1.46
CA ASP A 84 -7.62 3.64 -0.35
C ASP A 84 -6.18 3.43 0.17
N LEU A 85 -6.00 3.41 1.49
CA LEU A 85 -4.68 3.22 2.12
C LEU A 85 -3.91 2.02 1.55
N TYR A 86 -4.60 0.89 1.37
CA TYR A 86 -4.00 -0.33 0.84
C TYR A 86 -3.41 -0.10 -0.56
N VAL A 87 -4.15 0.57 -1.45
CA VAL A 87 -3.71 0.86 -2.82
C VAL A 87 -2.52 1.82 -2.78
N GLY A 88 -2.66 2.96 -2.09
CA GLY A 88 -1.60 3.96 -2.02
C GLY A 88 -0.29 3.39 -1.47
N GLY A 89 -0.34 2.69 -0.34
CA GLY A 89 0.86 2.13 0.29
C GLY A 89 1.50 0.98 -0.49
N THR A 90 0.74 0.18 -1.24
CA THR A 90 1.30 -0.88 -2.09
C THR A 90 1.94 -0.33 -3.37
N LEU A 91 1.48 0.81 -3.88
CA LEU A 91 2.04 1.43 -5.08
C LEU A 91 3.35 2.17 -4.83
N GLU A 92 3.62 2.60 -3.60
CA GLU A 92 4.88 3.25 -3.27
C GLU A 92 6.09 2.36 -3.56
N GLU A 93 7.13 2.94 -4.15
CA GLU A 93 8.43 2.30 -4.29
C GLU A 93 9.04 2.03 -2.92
N PRO A 94 9.76 0.90 -2.74
CA PRO A 94 10.39 0.61 -1.46
C PRO A 94 11.51 1.62 -1.18
N ILE A 95 11.61 2.07 0.06
CA ILE A 95 12.80 2.81 0.50
C ILE A 95 14.03 1.89 0.44
N THR A 96 15.23 2.46 0.26
CA THR A 96 16.46 1.67 0.14
C THR A 96 16.67 0.75 1.34
N GLY A 97 16.81 -0.55 1.08
CA GLY A 97 16.96 -1.57 2.13
C GLY A 97 15.64 -2.07 2.75
N SER A 98 14.48 -1.63 2.24
CA SER A 98 13.16 -2.05 2.70
C SER A 98 12.38 -2.78 1.60
N LEU A 99 11.30 -3.45 2.01
CA LEU A 99 10.30 -4.05 1.11
C LEU A 99 9.05 -3.17 0.96
N VAL A 100 8.95 -2.07 1.69
CA VAL A 100 7.78 -1.19 1.70
C VAL A 100 8.17 0.26 1.49
N GLY A 101 7.25 1.03 0.90
CA GLY A 101 7.38 2.47 0.77
C GLY A 101 7.26 3.21 2.11
N PRO A 102 7.49 4.54 2.10
CA PRO A 102 7.58 5.34 3.32
C PRO A 102 6.31 5.34 4.17
N THR A 103 5.11 5.29 3.58
CA THR A 103 3.85 5.29 4.34
C THR A 103 3.69 4.01 5.14
N PHE A 104 3.87 2.85 4.50
CA PHE A 104 3.83 1.57 5.20
C PHE A 104 5.01 1.36 6.14
N ALA A 105 6.21 1.85 5.79
CA ALA A 105 7.35 1.80 6.69
C ALA A 105 7.04 2.53 8.02
N CYS A 106 6.49 3.74 7.94
CA CYS A 106 6.05 4.50 9.11
C CYS A 106 5.01 3.74 9.94
N ILE A 107 3.89 3.32 9.34
CA ILE A 107 2.80 2.65 10.05
C ILE A 107 3.30 1.35 10.71
N ILE A 108 4.03 0.52 9.96
CA ILE A 108 4.54 -0.76 10.46
C ILE A 108 5.53 -0.52 11.61
N ALA A 109 6.51 0.36 11.44
CA ALA A 109 7.50 0.65 12.46
C ALA A 109 6.85 1.17 13.75
N GLU A 110 5.90 2.10 13.62
CA GLU A 110 5.19 2.69 14.75
C GLU A 110 4.43 1.64 15.56
N GLN A 111 3.72 0.73 14.88
CA GLN A 111 3.03 -0.38 15.54
C GLN A 111 4.00 -1.33 16.24
N PHE A 112 5.12 -1.69 15.59
CA PHE A 112 6.12 -2.57 16.22
C PHE A 112 6.84 -1.94 17.40
N VAL A 113 7.11 -0.62 17.37
CA VAL A 113 7.68 0.10 18.51
C VAL A 113 6.73 0.05 19.70
N ARG A 114 5.43 0.34 19.50
CA ARG A 114 4.43 0.24 20.57
C ARG A 114 4.31 -1.17 21.13
N LEU A 115 4.31 -2.18 20.26
CA LEU A 115 4.25 -3.58 20.69
C LEU A 115 5.45 -3.95 21.54
N ARG A 116 6.67 -3.57 21.13
CA ARG A 116 7.90 -3.85 21.88
C ARG A 116 7.93 -3.11 23.22
N ASP A 117 7.66 -1.81 23.20
CA ASP A 117 7.81 -0.96 24.40
C ASP A 117 6.66 -1.18 25.40
N GLY A 118 5.52 -1.70 24.93
CA GLY A 118 4.35 -2.03 25.74
C GLY A 118 4.30 -3.46 26.27
N ASP A 119 5.24 -4.33 25.88
CA ASP A 119 5.34 -5.71 26.35
C ASP A 119 6.25 -5.78 27.61
N ARG A 120 5.72 -6.34 28.71
CA ARG A 120 6.32 -6.32 30.06
C ARG A 120 6.40 -7.73 30.62
#